data_AF-A0A816HDN5-F1
#
_entry.id   AF-A0A816HDN5-F1
#
_cell.length_a   1.000
_cell.length_b   1.000
_cell.length_c   1.000
_cell.angle_alpha   90.00
_cell.angle_beta   90.00
_cell.angle_gamma   90.00
#
_symmetry.space_group_name_H-M   'P 1'
#
loop_
_entity.id
_entity.type
_entity.pdbx_description
1 polymer ?
#
loop_
_entity_poly.entity_id
_entity_poly.type
_entity_poly.pdbx_seq_one_letter_code
_entity_poly.pdbx_strand_id
1 'polypeptide(L)'
;INMKEDKLIEYLFPSKKKRKSTSESLEDKQKYDARLLAFLSSNKLDATLYRRILLQMPTKIIPRMANPLLLADFLTSSYETQNNASKILALHGLYVLLTQYNLEYPFFFGKLYALLTVDLFSAKYKARFFYLLDIFLQSSHLPANLVASFAKRLARLALLIPQHDQCLIITFIYNLIV
;
A
#
# COMPACT_ATOMS: atom_id res chain seq x y z
N ILE A 1 23.78 11.70 14.15
CA ILE A 1 22.65 12.13 13.27
C ILE A 1 21.43 11.19 13.44
N ASN A 2 21.62 9.89 13.71
CA ASN A 2 20.53 8.90 13.92
C ASN A 2 19.55 9.13 15.10
N MET A 3 19.94 9.80 16.18
CA MET A 3 19.10 9.85 17.41
C MET A 3 17.85 10.77 17.32
N LYS A 4 17.78 11.71 16.37
CA LYS A 4 16.61 12.58 16.20
C LYS A 4 15.53 11.92 15.32
N GLU A 5 15.94 11.19 14.29
CA GLU A 5 15.02 10.45 13.42
C GLU A 5 14.36 9.29 14.17
N ASP A 6 15.11 8.53 14.97
CA ASP A 6 14.54 7.44 15.77
C ASP A 6 13.51 7.93 16.79
N LYS A 7 13.73 9.09 17.43
CA LYS A 7 12.75 9.72 18.33
C LYS A 7 11.54 10.28 17.59
N LEU A 8 11.72 10.82 16.39
CA LEU A 8 10.61 11.28 15.54
C LEU A 8 9.77 10.11 15.01
N ILE A 9 10.42 8.99 14.68
CA ILE A 9 9.78 7.73 14.31
C ILE A 9 9.03 7.15 15.51
N GLU A 10 9.61 7.17 16.71
CA GLU A 10 8.93 6.72 17.92
C GLU A 10 7.71 7.59 18.27
N TYR A 11 7.77 8.90 17.97
CA TYR A 11 6.67 9.83 18.16
C TYR A 11 5.57 9.71 17.09
N LEU A 12 5.94 9.52 15.81
CA LEU A 12 5.01 9.29 14.69
C LEU A 12 4.42 7.88 14.70
N PHE A 13 5.17 6.90 15.22
CA PHE A 13 4.85 5.47 15.16
C PHE A 13 5.08 4.75 16.50
N PRO A 14 4.32 5.06 17.57
CA PRO A 14 4.48 4.37 18.83
C PRO A 14 4.29 2.85 18.66
N SER A 15 5.27 2.09 19.16
CA SER A 15 5.16 0.64 19.32
C SER A 15 4.13 0.36 20.43
N LYS A 16 3.26 -0.64 20.21
CA LYS A 16 2.10 -0.94 21.05
C LYS A 16 2.47 -1.00 22.55
N LYS A 17 2.17 0.07 23.28
CA LYS A 17 1.77 0.00 24.69
C LYS A 17 0.30 0.40 24.73
N LYS A 18 -0.54 -0.48 25.31
CA LYS A 18 -1.95 -0.23 25.62
C LYS A 18 -2.08 1.17 26.26
N ARG A 19 -2.48 2.18 25.48
CA ARG A 19 -2.98 3.43 26.03
C ARG A 19 -4.49 3.33 26.12
N LYS A 20 -5.00 3.57 27.33
CA LYS A 20 -6.42 3.76 27.63
C LYS A 20 -7.05 4.66 26.58
N SER A 21 -8.28 4.33 26.21
CA SER A 21 -9.17 5.10 25.35
C SER A 21 -9.42 6.50 25.94
N THR A 22 -8.50 7.42 25.70
CA THR A 22 -8.79 8.85 25.75
C THR A 22 -9.30 9.19 24.37
N SER A 23 -10.55 9.66 24.27
CA SER A 23 -11.12 10.20 23.04
C SER A 23 -10.18 11.26 22.47
N GLU A 24 -9.42 10.92 21.42
CA GLU A 24 -8.58 11.89 20.70
C GLU A 24 -9.51 12.98 20.16
N SER A 25 -9.30 14.23 20.56
CA SER A 25 -10.14 15.34 20.13
C SER A 25 -9.96 15.59 18.62
N LEU A 26 -11.00 16.10 17.95
CA LEU A 26 -10.95 16.40 16.51
C LEU A 26 -9.81 17.41 16.19
N GLU A 27 -9.56 18.36 17.11
CA GLU A 27 -8.48 19.34 17.00
C GLU A 27 -7.09 18.69 17.05
N ASP A 28 -6.90 17.66 17.88
CA ASP A 28 -5.62 16.94 17.97
C ASP A 28 -5.33 16.18 16.67
N LYS A 29 -6.36 15.63 16.03
CA LYS A 29 -6.24 14.97 14.73
C LYS A 29 -5.89 15.96 13.62
N GLN A 30 -6.53 17.14 13.59
CA GLN A 30 -6.20 18.19 12.62
C GLN A 30 -4.76 18.71 12.79
N LYS A 31 -4.30 18.89 14.05
CA LYS A 31 -2.90 19.24 14.34
C LYS A 31 -1.92 18.15 13.90
N TYR A 32 -2.31 16.88 14.04
CA TYR A 32 -1.52 15.75 13.54
C TYR A 32 -1.42 15.77 12.01
N ASP A 33 -2.53 15.99 11.31
CA ASP A 33 -2.57 16.05 9.84
C ASP A 33 -1.62 17.13 9.31
N ALA A 34 -1.71 18.35 9.86
CA ALA A 34 -0.84 19.47 9.46
C ALA A 34 0.65 19.16 9.69
N ARG A 35 1.00 18.57 10.83
CA ARG A 35 2.39 18.18 11.16
C ARG A 35 2.90 17.08 10.25
N LEU A 36 2.06 16.09 9.95
CA LEU A 36 2.40 14.99 9.05
C LEU A 36 2.66 15.53 7.64
N LEU A 37 1.77 16.36 7.11
CA LEU A 37 1.94 16.96 5.79
C LEU A 37 3.18 17.84 5.72
N ALA A 38 3.42 18.68 6.73
CA ALA A 38 4.64 19.48 6.82
C ALA A 38 5.89 18.59 6.87
N PHE A 39 5.84 17.45 7.58
CA PHE A 39 6.95 16.50 7.63
C PHE A 39 7.22 15.82 6.28
N LEU A 40 6.16 15.46 5.55
CA LEU A 40 6.27 14.86 4.22
C LEU A 40 6.77 15.85 3.17
N SER A 41 6.44 17.14 3.28
CA SER A 41 6.83 18.17 2.30
C SER A 41 8.22 18.79 2.55
N SER A 42 8.65 18.89 3.81
CA SER A 42 9.88 19.62 4.19
C SER A 42 11.17 18.80 4.10
N ASN A 43 11.09 17.47 4.14
CA ASN A 43 12.28 16.63 4.30
C ASN A 43 12.58 15.78 3.06
N LYS A 44 13.86 15.73 2.68
CA LYS A 44 14.41 14.63 1.88
C LYS A 44 14.41 13.38 2.76
N LEU A 45 13.29 12.65 2.79
CA LEU A 45 13.14 11.43 3.58
C LEU A 45 14.17 10.41 3.10
N ASP A 46 14.93 9.82 4.03
CA ASP A 46 15.80 8.70 3.69
C ASP A 46 14.96 7.54 3.11
N ALA A 47 15.55 6.80 2.17
CA ALA A 47 14.85 5.75 1.45
C ALA A 47 14.36 4.62 2.38
N THR A 48 15.02 4.39 3.52
CA THR A 48 14.56 3.40 4.51
C THR A 48 13.34 3.91 5.28
N LEU A 49 13.40 5.16 5.73
CA LEU A 49 12.34 5.84 6.47
C LEU A 49 11.09 5.99 5.60
N TYR A 50 11.25 6.41 4.35
CA TYR A 50 10.17 6.52 3.38
C TYR A 50 9.37 5.21 3.21
N ARG A 51 10.07 4.08 3.03
CA ARG A 51 9.41 2.76 2.92
C ARG A 51 8.71 2.35 4.20
N ARG A 52 9.29 2.68 5.37
CA ARG A 52 8.69 2.39 6.67
C ARG A 52 7.40 3.18 6.88
N ILE A 53 7.36 4.45 6.47
CA ILE A 53 6.15 5.26 6.46
C ILE A 53 5.09 4.62 5.57
N LEU A 54 5.41 4.31 4.30
CA LEU A 54 4.46 3.69 3.37
C LEU A 54 3.94 2.32 3.87
N LEU A 55 4.78 1.55 4.57
CA LEU A 55 4.37 0.27 5.16
C LEU A 55 3.33 0.45 6.28
N GLN A 56 3.46 1.50 7.08
CA GLN A 56 2.61 1.79 8.23
C GLN A 56 1.43 2.70 7.92
N MET A 57 1.44 3.38 6.75
CA MET A 57 0.36 4.23 6.23
C MET A 57 -1.04 3.66 6.46
N PRO A 58 -1.41 2.50 5.86
CA PRO A 58 -2.77 1.98 5.92
C PRO A 58 -3.21 1.53 7.31
N THR A 59 -2.28 1.13 8.19
CA THR A 59 -2.62 0.52 9.48
C THR A 59 -2.53 1.47 10.67
N LYS A 60 -1.67 2.50 10.59
CA LYS A 60 -1.38 3.40 11.71
C LYS A 60 -1.62 4.87 11.39
N ILE A 61 -1.37 5.31 10.17
CA ILE A 61 -1.41 6.73 9.82
C ILE A 61 -2.83 7.12 9.41
N ILE A 62 -3.37 6.46 8.38
CA ILE A 62 -4.71 6.73 7.84
C ILE A 62 -5.80 6.75 8.93
N PRO A 63 -5.87 5.78 9.87
CA PRO A 63 -6.93 5.77 10.89
C PRO A 63 -6.84 6.91 11.93
N ARG A 64 -5.66 7.54 12.08
CA ARG A 64 -5.44 8.61 13.06
C ARG A 64 -5.74 9.99 12.50
N MET A 65 -5.76 10.12 11.19
CA MET A 65 -5.99 11.40 10.53
C MET A 65 -7.45 11.84 10.63
N ALA A 66 -7.68 13.16 10.64
CA ALA A 66 -9.02 13.70 10.49
C ALA A 66 -9.46 13.64 9.03
N ASN A 67 -8.56 14.01 8.10
CA ASN A 67 -8.81 14.05 6.66
C ASN A 67 -7.78 13.22 5.88
N PRO A 68 -7.96 11.90 5.73
CA PRO A 68 -6.96 11.02 5.09
C PRO A 68 -6.76 11.26 3.59
N LEU A 69 -7.72 11.90 2.92
CA LEU A 69 -7.64 12.24 1.49
C LEU A 69 -6.45 13.15 1.16
N LEU A 70 -5.93 13.91 2.13
CA LEU A 70 -4.75 14.75 1.95
C LEU A 70 -3.48 13.95 1.62
N LEU A 71 -3.48 12.63 1.88
CA LEU A 71 -2.38 11.74 1.53
C LEU A 71 -2.44 11.21 0.10
N ALA A 72 -3.54 11.46 -0.63
CA ALA A 72 -3.72 10.92 -1.98
C ALA A 72 -2.56 11.34 -2.90
N ASP A 73 -2.24 12.64 -2.96
CA ASP A 73 -1.17 13.18 -3.82
C ASP A 73 0.21 12.61 -3.47
N PHE A 74 0.47 12.41 -2.17
CA PHE A 74 1.70 11.80 -1.72
C PHE A 74 1.79 10.33 -2.17
N LEU A 75 0.70 9.57 -2.03
CA LEU A 75 0.65 8.15 -2.38
C LEU A 75 0.67 7.93 -3.90
N THR A 76 0.04 8.79 -4.70
CA THR A 76 0.13 8.75 -6.16
C THR A 76 1.54 9.05 -6.63
N SER A 77 2.17 10.10 -6.09
CA SER A 77 3.59 10.41 -6.35
C SER A 77 4.52 9.24 -5.95
N SER A 78 4.21 8.59 -4.83
CA SER A 78 4.94 7.39 -4.37
C SER A 78 4.81 6.21 -5.32
N TYR A 79 3.65 6.06 -5.96
CA TYR A 79 3.36 5.01 -6.92
C TYR A 79 4.06 5.25 -8.27
N GLU A 80 4.23 6.50 -8.69
CA GLU A 80 4.89 6.83 -9.95
C GLU A 80 6.42 6.71 -9.91
N THR A 81 6.99 6.56 -8.71
CA THR A 81 8.43 6.32 -8.51
C THR A 81 8.87 5.00 -9.17
N GLN A 82 10.08 4.93 -9.76
CA GLN A 82 10.57 3.72 -10.45
C GLN A 82 10.66 2.46 -9.58
N ASN A 83 10.78 2.59 -8.25
CA ASN A 83 11.02 1.47 -7.35
C ASN A 83 9.75 0.66 -7.05
N ASN A 84 9.68 -0.58 -7.56
CA ASN A 84 8.57 -1.51 -7.34
C ASN A 84 8.20 -1.70 -5.86
N ALA A 85 9.17 -1.67 -4.94
CA ALA A 85 8.88 -1.77 -3.51
C ALA A 85 8.00 -0.61 -3.02
N SER A 86 8.31 0.63 -3.42
CA SER A 86 7.52 1.80 -3.06
C SER A 86 6.14 1.76 -3.70
N LYS A 87 6.04 1.31 -4.96
CA LYS A 87 4.75 1.15 -5.66
C LYS A 87 3.81 0.21 -4.93
N ILE A 88 4.29 -0.97 -4.53
CA ILE A 88 3.48 -1.98 -3.81
C ILE A 88 2.98 -1.41 -2.48
N LEU A 89 3.84 -0.71 -1.75
CA LEU A 89 3.49 -0.15 -0.44
C LEU A 89 2.48 1.00 -0.58
N ALA A 90 2.67 1.88 -1.56
CA ALA A 90 1.76 2.98 -1.85
C ALA A 90 0.38 2.48 -2.31
N LEU A 91 0.35 1.41 -3.10
CA LEU A 91 -0.89 0.84 -3.64
C LEU A 91 -1.85 0.37 -2.54
N HIS A 92 -1.32 -0.19 -1.45
CA HIS A 92 -2.15 -0.54 -0.29
C HIS A 92 -2.78 0.71 0.35
N GLY A 93 -2.00 1.78 0.51
CA GLY A 93 -2.52 3.06 1.02
C GLY A 93 -3.63 3.62 0.13
N LEU A 94 -3.41 3.63 -1.20
CA LEU A 94 -4.41 4.08 -2.18
C LEU A 94 -5.68 3.23 -2.13
N TYR A 95 -5.57 1.91 -2.01
CA TYR A 95 -6.73 1.03 -1.90
C TYR A 95 -7.57 1.33 -0.65
N VAL A 96 -6.93 1.59 0.49
CA VAL A 96 -7.65 1.99 1.72
C VAL A 96 -8.37 3.32 1.52
N LEU A 97 -7.73 4.31 0.89
CA LEU A 97 -8.40 5.58 0.56
C LEU A 97 -9.57 5.39 -0.40
N LEU A 98 -9.41 4.53 -1.40
CA LEU A 98 -10.46 4.22 -2.38
C LEU A 98 -11.66 3.51 -1.75
N THR A 99 -11.43 2.56 -0.84
CA THR A 99 -12.49 1.75 -0.24
C THR A 99 -13.15 2.36 0.98
N GLN A 100 -12.41 3.06 1.84
CA GLN A 100 -12.91 3.57 3.12
C GLN A 100 -13.22 5.07 3.10
N TYR A 101 -12.54 5.82 2.24
CA TYR A 101 -12.63 7.28 2.19
C TYR A 101 -13.16 7.78 0.83
N ASN A 102 -13.69 6.88 0.00
CA ASN A 102 -14.29 7.16 -1.31
C ASN A 102 -13.39 7.99 -2.24
N LEU A 103 -12.08 7.73 -2.22
CA LEU A 103 -11.16 8.36 -3.16
C LEU A 103 -11.47 7.89 -4.58
N GLU A 104 -11.82 8.83 -5.46
CA GLU A 104 -11.95 8.58 -6.89
C GLU A 104 -10.55 8.45 -7.52
N TYR A 105 -10.10 7.21 -7.69
CA TYR A 105 -8.83 6.92 -8.37
C TYR A 105 -9.10 6.12 -9.65
N PRO A 106 -9.23 6.80 -10.81
CA PRO A 106 -9.55 6.13 -12.06
C PRO A 106 -8.44 5.15 -12.44
N PHE A 107 -8.82 4.01 -13.03
CA PHE A 107 -7.91 2.97 -13.50
C PHE A 107 -7.01 2.33 -12.42
N PHE A 108 -7.44 2.29 -11.15
CA PHE A 108 -6.73 1.57 -10.09
C PHE A 108 -6.31 0.15 -10.50
N PHE A 109 -7.25 -0.64 -11.05
CA PHE A 109 -6.95 -2.01 -11.50
C PHE A 109 -6.04 -2.04 -12.73
N GLY A 110 -6.04 -1.01 -13.58
CA GLY A 110 -5.07 -0.89 -14.67
C GLY A 110 -3.63 -0.71 -14.15
N LYS A 111 -3.47 0.09 -13.09
CA LYS A 111 -2.19 0.26 -12.39
C LYS A 111 -1.74 -1.03 -11.70
N LEU A 112 -2.66 -1.71 -11.01
CA LEU A 112 -2.43 -3.02 -10.41
C LEU A 112 -2.01 -4.07 -11.47
N TYR A 113 -2.69 -4.09 -12.62
CA TYR A 113 -2.36 -4.97 -13.74
C TYR A 113 -0.97 -4.67 -14.30
N ALA A 114 -0.59 -3.40 -14.41
CA ALA A 114 0.74 -2.99 -14.90
C ALA A 114 1.89 -3.47 -14.00
N LEU A 115 1.66 -3.61 -12.68
CA LEU A 115 2.66 -4.10 -11.73
C LEU A 115 2.97 -5.60 -11.85
N LEU A 116 2.10 -6.39 -12.50
CA LEU A 116 2.30 -7.82 -12.70
C LEU A 116 3.35 -8.07 -13.79
N THR A 117 4.62 -7.88 -13.49
CA THR A 117 5.75 -8.15 -14.38
C THR A 117 6.65 -9.25 -13.81
N VAL A 118 7.57 -9.78 -14.61
CA VAL A 118 8.54 -10.79 -14.15
C VAL A 118 9.42 -10.21 -13.02
N ASP A 119 9.78 -8.93 -13.11
CA ASP A 119 10.60 -8.24 -12.09
C ASP A 119 9.93 -8.18 -10.71
N LEU A 120 8.60 -8.31 -10.64
CA LEU A 120 7.86 -8.36 -9.39
C LEU A 120 8.26 -9.57 -8.53
N PHE A 121 8.62 -10.70 -9.16
CA PHE A 121 9.00 -11.94 -8.46
C PHE A 121 10.38 -11.85 -7.79
N SER A 122 11.20 -10.90 -8.25
CA SER A 122 12.47 -10.52 -7.61
C SER A 122 12.28 -9.44 -6.53
N ALA A 123 11.08 -8.87 -6.38
CA ALA A 123 10.85 -7.77 -5.46
C ALA A 123 10.75 -8.25 -4.00
N LYS A 124 11.36 -7.48 -3.09
CA LYS A 124 11.37 -7.75 -1.64
C LYS A 124 9.99 -7.93 -1.02
N TYR A 125 8.97 -7.24 -1.53
CA TYR A 125 7.60 -7.25 -0.98
C TYR A 125 6.62 -8.07 -1.82
N LYS A 126 7.08 -9.06 -2.63
CA LYS A 126 6.22 -9.89 -3.49
C LYS A 126 5.10 -10.59 -2.73
N ALA A 127 5.40 -11.21 -1.59
CA ALA A 127 4.41 -11.94 -0.79
C ALA A 127 3.28 -11.02 -0.32
N ARG A 128 3.63 -9.79 0.11
CA ARG A 128 2.66 -8.77 0.49
C ARG A 128 1.83 -8.31 -0.70
N PHE A 129 2.44 -8.17 -1.88
CA PHE A 129 1.70 -7.82 -3.09
C PHE A 129 0.66 -8.89 -3.44
N PHE A 130 1.02 -10.18 -3.43
CA PHE A 130 0.06 -11.26 -3.73
C PHE A 130 -1.06 -11.35 -2.70
N TYR A 131 -0.75 -11.15 -1.42
CA TYR A 131 -1.79 -11.04 -0.38
C TYR A 131 -2.76 -9.87 -0.65
N LEU A 132 -2.24 -8.71 -1.04
CA LEU A 132 -3.09 -7.56 -1.39
C LEU A 132 -3.87 -7.80 -2.67
N LEU A 133 -3.26 -8.44 -3.67
CA LEU A 133 -3.90 -8.81 -4.93
C LEU A 133 -5.11 -9.73 -4.67
N ASP A 134 -4.98 -10.69 -3.75
CA ASP A 134 -6.07 -11.57 -3.35
C ASP A 134 -7.25 -10.75 -2.80
N ILE A 135 -6.99 -9.88 -1.83
CA ILE A 135 -8.01 -9.00 -1.23
C ILE A 135 -8.66 -8.11 -2.29
N PHE A 136 -7.88 -7.55 -3.21
CA PHE A 136 -8.40 -6.65 -4.23
C PHE A 136 -9.30 -7.39 -5.22
N LEU A 137 -8.94 -8.60 -5.63
CA LEU A 137 -9.69 -9.39 -6.61
C LEU A 137 -10.88 -10.15 -6.01
N GLN A 138 -10.91 -10.33 -4.68
CA GLN A 138 -12.08 -10.84 -3.95
C GLN A 138 -13.19 -9.79 -3.75
N SER A 139 -13.01 -8.55 -4.22
CA SER A 139 -14.03 -7.50 -4.06
C SER A 139 -15.27 -7.76 -4.93
N SER A 140 -16.46 -7.55 -4.34
CA SER A 140 -17.77 -7.95 -4.90
C SER A 140 -18.19 -7.23 -6.19
N HIS A 141 -17.57 -6.09 -6.51
CA HIS A 141 -18.00 -5.23 -7.63
C HIS A 141 -17.08 -5.29 -8.84
N LEU A 142 -16.29 -6.35 -8.98
CA LEU A 142 -15.41 -6.51 -10.14
C LEU A 142 -16.11 -7.18 -11.31
N PRO A 143 -15.98 -6.64 -12.52
CA PRO A 143 -16.47 -7.32 -13.71
C PRO A 143 -15.65 -8.59 -13.96
N ALA A 144 -16.33 -9.69 -14.29
CA ALA A 144 -15.69 -10.98 -14.54
C ALA A 144 -14.56 -10.91 -15.60
N ASN A 145 -14.72 -10.05 -16.61
CA ASN A 145 -13.71 -9.83 -17.65
C ASN A 145 -12.38 -9.28 -17.09
N LEU A 146 -12.46 -8.41 -16.08
CA LEU A 146 -11.27 -7.87 -15.42
C LEU A 146 -10.55 -8.99 -14.68
N VAL A 147 -11.28 -9.75 -13.86
CA VAL A 147 -10.74 -10.88 -13.09
C VAL A 147 -10.11 -11.93 -14.03
N ALA A 148 -10.78 -12.27 -15.13
CA ALA A 148 -10.25 -13.18 -16.16
C ALA A 148 -8.97 -12.65 -16.83
N SER A 149 -8.86 -11.33 -17.06
CA SER A 149 -7.63 -10.72 -17.61
C SER A 149 -6.44 -10.87 -16.66
N PHE A 150 -6.67 -10.75 -15.34
CA PHE A 150 -5.67 -11.00 -14.31
C PHE A 150 -5.23 -12.46 -14.29
N ALA A 151 -6.18 -13.40 -14.29
CA ALA A 151 -5.89 -14.84 -14.35
C ALA A 151 -5.03 -15.19 -15.58
N LYS A 152 -5.40 -14.68 -16.76
CA LYS A 152 -4.67 -14.88 -18.01
C LYS A 152 -3.25 -14.32 -17.94
N ARG A 153 -3.05 -13.13 -17.36
CA ARG A 153 -1.71 -12.54 -17.19
C ARG A 153 -0.86 -13.35 -16.22
N LEU A 154 -1.42 -13.77 -15.09
CA LEU A 154 -0.74 -14.62 -14.11
C LEU A 154 -0.34 -15.97 -14.72
N ALA A 155 -1.21 -16.60 -15.52
CA ALA A 155 -0.90 -17.84 -16.21
C ALA A 155 0.29 -17.69 -17.18
N ARG A 156 0.37 -16.57 -17.90
CA ARG A 156 1.54 -16.26 -18.75
C ARG A 156 2.80 -16.05 -17.92
N LEU A 157 2.70 -15.35 -16.79
CA LEU A 157 3.84 -15.14 -15.89
C LEU A 157 4.34 -16.45 -15.29
N ALA A 158 3.44 -17.38 -14.95
CA ALA A 158 3.77 -18.70 -14.42
C ALA A 158 4.77 -19.48 -15.31
N LEU A 159 4.74 -19.26 -16.63
CA LEU A 159 5.67 -19.88 -17.57
C LEU A 159 7.07 -19.26 -17.57
N LEU A 160 7.22 -18.02 -17.10
CA LEU A 160 8.47 -17.25 -17.16
C LEU A 160 9.19 -17.18 -15.81
N ILE A 161 8.46 -17.35 -14.70
CA ILE A 161 8.99 -17.19 -13.36
C ILE A 161 9.73 -18.44 -12.84
N PRO A 162 10.60 -18.29 -11.83
CA PRO A 162 11.30 -19.40 -11.20
C PRO A 162 10.37 -20.46 -10.60
N GLN A 163 10.79 -21.73 -10.64
CA GLN A 163 10.00 -22.89 -10.20
C GLN A 163 9.39 -22.74 -8.79
N HIS A 164 10.11 -22.11 -7.86
CA HIS A 164 9.65 -21.94 -6.47
C HIS A 164 8.42 -21.04 -6.32
N ASP A 165 8.20 -20.09 -7.24
CA ASP A 165 7.06 -19.17 -7.20
C ASP A 165 5.85 -19.70 -8.00
N GLN A 166 6.04 -20.73 -8.85
CA GLN A 166 4.99 -21.25 -9.74
C GLN A 166 3.82 -21.84 -8.97
N CYS A 167 4.08 -22.62 -7.93
CA CYS A 167 3.04 -23.23 -7.11
C CYS A 167 2.10 -22.18 -6.48
N LEU A 168 2.66 -21.04 -6.06
CA LEU A 168 1.89 -19.92 -5.50
C LEU A 168 0.94 -19.35 -6.57
N ILE A 169 1.44 -19.08 -7.77
CA ILE A 169 0.61 -18.53 -8.85
C ILE A 169 -0.49 -19.51 -9.25
N ILE A 170 -0.19 -20.79 -9.38
CA ILE A 170 -1.18 -21.80 -9.79
C ILE A 170 -2.31 -21.87 -8.77
N THR A 171 -1.97 -21.90 -7.47
CA THR A 171 -2.96 -21.88 -6.38
C THR A 171 -3.79 -20.59 -6.41
N PHE A 172 -3.13 -19.45 -6.67
CA PHE A 172 -3.80 -18.15 -6.76
C PHE A 172 -4.80 -18.10 -7.93
N ILE A 173 -4.43 -18.60 -9.10
CA ILE A 173 -5.32 -18.67 -10.27
C ILE A 173 -6.50 -19.58 -9.99
N TYR A 174 -6.27 -20.73 -9.35
CA TYR A 174 -7.34 -21.65 -8.97
C TYR A 174 -8.37 -20.96 -8.06
N ASN A 175 -7.91 -20.29 -7.00
CA ASN A 175 -8.78 -19.56 -6.07
C ASN A 175 -9.57 -18.41 -6.71
N LEU A 176 -9.09 -17.88 -7.83
CA LEU A 176 -9.73 -16.78 -8.53
C LEU A 176 -10.84 -17.26 -9.48
N ILE A 177 -10.73 -18.50 -9.98
CA ILE A 177 -11.69 -19.11 -10.91
C ILE A 177 -12.85 -19.78 -10.16
N VAL A 178 -12.58 -20.33 -8.97
CA VAL A 178 -13.56 -21.00 -8.10
C VAL A 178 -14.41 -19.97 -7.37
#